data_AF-A0A938FLE3-F1
#
_entry.id   AF-A0A938FLE3-F1
#
_cell.length_a   1.000
_cell.length_b   1.000
_cell.length_c   1.000
_cell.angle_alpha   90.00
_cell.angle_beta   90.00
_cell.angle_gamma   90.00
#
_symmetry.space_group_name_H-M   'P 1'
#
loop_
_entity.id
_entity.type
_entity.pdbx_description
1 polymer ?
#
loop_
_entity_poly.entity_id
_entity_poly.type
_entity_poly.pdbx_seq_one_letter_code
_entity_poly.pdbx_strand_id
1 'polypeptide(L)'
;MHPIEHLRYVARAKGADPVSLAYETINALRGLRHESAGIILSMRRIVQRHSSVGKLWWLCSRVVNAPDPFEAMSRCEDEINDDSTASNLRAAIADGSRVCVVGWPTTVLNGLASRSDLKFFVVESGGDGDSAVE
;
A
#
# COMPACT_ATOMS: atom_id res chain seq x y z
N MET A 1 -9.29 -18.81 -4.93
CA MET A 1 -8.00 -19.10 -4.27
C MET A 1 -8.29 -19.39 -2.79
N HIS A 2 -7.61 -20.36 -2.15
CA HIS A 2 -7.80 -20.62 -0.72
C HIS A 2 -7.20 -19.47 0.13
N PRO A 3 -7.84 -18.99 1.22
CA PRO A 3 -7.38 -17.82 1.98
C PRO A 3 -5.92 -17.89 2.45
N ILE A 4 -5.49 -19.06 2.95
CA ILE A 4 -4.09 -19.27 3.37
C ILE A 4 -3.12 -19.21 2.18
N GLU A 5 -3.52 -19.69 0.99
CA GLU A 5 -2.65 -19.62 -0.19
C GLU A 5 -2.55 -18.19 -0.71
N HIS A 6 -3.64 -17.43 -0.61
CA HIS A 6 -3.64 -16.00 -0.89
C HIS A 6 -2.67 -15.25 0.04
N LEU A 7 -2.72 -15.50 1.34
CA LEU A 7 -1.76 -14.91 2.29
C LEU A 7 -0.30 -15.29 1.97
N ARG A 8 -0.06 -16.53 1.54
CA ARG A 8 1.29 -16.96 1.12
C ARG A 8 1.75 -16.23 -0.13
N TYR A 9 0.85 -15.98 -1.08
CA TYR A 9 1.13 -15.16 -2.26
C TYR A 9 1.48 -13.72 -1.85
N VAL A 10 0.66 -13.05 -1.04
CA VAL A 10 0.91 -11.67 -0.57
C VAL A 10 2.22 -11.57 0.22
N ALA A 11 2.53 -12.54 1.08
CA ALA A 11 3.78 -12.58 1.83
C ALA A 11 5.04 -12.75 0.95
N ARG A 12 4.90 -13.24 -0.28
CA ARG A 12 6.02 -13.43 -1.22
C ARG A 12 6.24 -12.24 -2.14
N ALA A 13 5.26 -11.35 -2.28
CA ALA A 13 5.32 -10.19 -3.17
C ALA A 13 6.29 -9.11 -2.65
N LYS A 14 7.59 -9.27 -2.97
CA LYS A 14 8.62 -8.26 -2.68
C LYS A 14 8.51 -7.10 -3.67
N GLY A 15 8.70 -5.87 -3.20
CA GLY A 15 8.62 -4.67 -4.04
C GLY A 15 7.20 -4.32 -4.51
N ALA A 16 6.19 -5.03 -4.02
CA ALA A 16 4.80 -4.71 -4.35
C ALA A 16 4.40 -3.37 -3.75
N ASP A 17 3.56 -2.65 -4.49
CA ASP A 17 2.98 -1.39 -4.04
C ASP A 17 2.32 -1.54 -2.66
N PRO A 18 2.65 -0.68 -1.68
CA PRO A 18 2.09 -0.75 -0.33
C PRO A 18 0.57 -0.71 -0.25
N VAL A 19 -0.11 -0.02 -1.18
CA VAL A 19 -1.58 0.04 -1.22
C VAL A 19 -2.14 -1.31 -1.66
N SER A 20 -1.58 -1.87 -2.74
CA SER A 20 -1.93 -3.20 -3.25
C SER A 20 -1.70 -4.29 -2.20
N LEU A 21 -0.57 -4.25 -1.47
CA LEU A 21 -0.33 -5.18 -0.35
C LEU A 21 -1.39 -5.08 0.74
N ALA A 22 -1.86 -3.88 1.08
CA ALA A 22 -2.92 -3.69 2.07
C ALA A 22 -4.25 -4.27 1.59
N TYR A 23 -4.67 -3.97 0.34
CA TYR A 23 -5.87 -4.53 -0.27
C TYR A 23 -5.87 -6.06 -0.31
N GLU A 24 -4.79 -6.64 -0.82
CA GLU A 24 -4.68 -8.09 -0.92
C GLU A 24 -4.65 -8.76 0.47
N THR A 25 -4.06 -8.09 1.47
CA THR A 25 -4.14 -8.54 2.86
C THR A 25 -5.57 -8.51 3.39
N ILE A 26 -6.32 -7.42 3.17
CA ILE A 26 -7.75 -7.33 3.55
C ILE A 26 -8.54 -8.48 2.92
N ASN A 27 -8.40 -8.68 1.61
CA ASN A 27 -9.09 -9.73 0.87
C ASN A 27 -8.78 -11.12 1.42
N ALA A 28 -7.52 -11.39 1.73
CA ALA A 28 -7.11 -12.67 2.27
C ALA A 28 -7.62 -12.89 3.71
N LEU A 29 -7.63 -11.85 4.55
CA LEU A 29 -8.16 -11.92 5.92
C LEU A 29 -9.69 -12.10 5.97
N ARG A 30 -10.43 -11.51 5.02
CA ARG A 30 -11.89 -11.73 4.89
C ARG A 30 -12.24 -13.22 4.71
N GLY A 31 -11.35 -13.98 4.07
CA GLY A 31 -11.48 -15.43 3.90
C GLY A 31 -11.34 -16.24 5.20
N LEU A 32 -10.84 -15.65 6.28
CA LEU A 32 -10.64 -16.30 7.58
C LEU A 32 -11.77 -15.98 8.59
N ARG A 33 -12.97 -15.65 8.11
CA ARG A 33 -14.09 -15.16 8.94
C ARG A 33 -14.40 -16.02 10.17
N HIS A 34 -14.24 -17.33 10.04
CA HIS A 34 -14.56 -18.30 11.09
C HIS A 34 -13.34 -18.75 11.90
N GLU A 35 -12.18 -18.11 11.71
CA GLU A 35 -10.89 -18.50 12.30
C GLU A 35 -10.22 -17.31 13.00
N SER A 36 -10.76 -16.84 14.12
CA SER A 36 -10.25 -15.65 14.84
C SER A 36 -8.75 -15.75 15.17
N ALA A 37 -8.27 -16.92 15.60
CA ALA A 37 -6.84 -17.15 15.84
C ALA A 37 -6.01 -17.09 14.53
N GLY A 38 -6.58 -17.56 13.42
CA GLY A 38 -5.98 -17.50 12.09
C GLY A 38 -5.75 -16.06 11.63
N ILE A 39 -6.70 -15.16 11.91
CA ILE A 39 -6.58 -13.73 11.59
C ILE A 39 -5.40 -13.09 12.32
N ILE A 40 -5.29 -13.29 13.64
CA ILE A 40 -4.19 -12.73 14.46
C ILE A 40 -2.83 -13.23 13.98
N LEU A 41 -2.69 -14.54 13.74
CA LEU A 41 -1.45 -15.13 13.26
C LEU A 41 -1.07 -14.63 11.87
N SER A 42 -2.05 -14.41 11.00
CA SER A 42 -1.84 -13.91 9.64
C SER A 42 -1.37 -12.46 9.65
N MET A 43 -2.01 -11.60 10.46
CA MET A 43 -1.58 -10.21 10.65
C MET A 43 -0.15 -10.12 11.21
N ARG A 44 0.19 -10.94 12.22
CA ARG A 44 1.56 -10.98 12.74
C ARG A 44 2.57 -11.36 11.65
N ARG A 45 2.26 -12.41 10.87
CA ARG A 45 3.16 -12.91 9.82
C ARG A 45 3.34 -11.90 8.69
N ILE A 46 2.27 -11.25 8.24
CA ILE A 46 2.39 -10.30 7.13
C ILE A 46 3.18 -9.06 7.54
N VAL A 47 2.98 -8.56 8.74
CA VAL A 47 3.77 -7.46 9.32
C VAL A 47 5.24 -7.87 9.51
N GLN A 48 5.51 -9.07 10.04
CA GLN A 48 6.87 -9.57 10.18
C GLN A 48 7.59 -9.70 8.83
N ARG A 49 6.85 -10.07 7.78
CA ARG A 49 7.39 -10.26 6.45
C ARG A 49 7.69 -8.95 5.72
N HIS A 50 6.83 -7.96 5.90
CA HIS A 50 6.85 -6.66 5.23
C HIS A 50 7.00 -5.54 6.26
N SER A 51 8.01 -5.65 7.12
CA SER A 51 8.15 -4.79 8.30
C SER A 51 8.39 -3.31 7.99
N SER A 52 8.92 -2.99 6.81
CA SER A 52 9.08 -1.63 6.31
C SER A 52 7.79 -1.02 5.73
N VAL A 53 6.75 -1.83 5.51
CA VAL A 53 5.49 -1.37 4.90
C VAL A 53 4.57 -0.81 5.98
N GLY A 54 4.66 0.51 6.21
CA GLY A 54 3.86 1.21 7.22
C GLY A 54 2.35 1.01 7.10
N LYS A 55 1.82 0.86 5.87
CA LYS A 55 0.40 0.62 5.63
C LYS A 55 -0.10 -0.70 6.26
N LEU A 56 0.73 -1.72 6.35
CA LEU A 56 0.35 -2.99 6.99
C LEU A 56 0.32 -2.87 8.52
N TRP A 57 1.22 -2.10 9.11
CA TRP A 57 1.16 -1.76 10.54
C TRP A 57 -0.11 -0.97 10.87
N TRP A 58 -0.40 0.05 10.05
CA TRP A 58 -1.63 0.84 10.18
C TRP A 58 -2.89 -0.03 10.09
N LEU A 59 -3.01 -0.87 9.06
CA LEU A 59 -4.14 -1.78 8.86
C LEU A 59 -4.28 -2.76 10.05
N CYS A 60 -3.23 -3.52 10.37
CA CYS A 60 -3.30 -4.58 11.37
C CYS A 60 -3.57 -4.02 12.77
N SER A 61 -3.03 -2.83 13.10
CA SER A 61 -3.30 -2.18 14.39
C SER A 61 -4.76 -1.74 14.52
N ARG A 62 -5.41 -1.25 13.46
CA ARG A 62 -6.84 -0.91 13.50
C ARG A 62 -7.72 -2.15 13.63
N VAL A 63 -7.42 -3.18 12.84
CA VAL A 63 -8.21 -4.43 12.82
C VAL A 63 -8.13 -5.17 14.16
N VAL A 64 -6.95 -5.28 14.77
CA VAL A 64 -6.77 -6.04 16.03
C VAL A 64 -7.41 -5.35 17.24
N ASN A 65 -7.54 -4.02 17.23
CA ASN A 65 -8.13 -3.25 18.32
C ASN A 65 -9.63 -2.99 18.12
N ALA A 66 -10.21 -3.42 17.00
CA ALA A 66 -11.61 -3.17 16.70
C ALA A 66 -12.55 -4.19 17.38
N PRO A 67 -13.74 -3.77 17.82
CA PRO A 67 -14.78 -4.70 18.27
C PRO A 67 -15.24 -5.67 17.18
N ASP A 68 -15.33 -5.18 15.93
CA ASP A 68 -15.57 -5.98 14.74
C ASP A 68 -14.40 -5.81 13.75
N PRO A 69 -13.55 -6.84 13.60
CA PRO A 69 -12.44 -6.83 12.65
C PRO A 69 -12.85 -6.62 11.18
N PHE A 70 -14.02 -7.11 10.76
CA PHE A 70 -14.46 -7.04 9.35
C PHE A 70 -15.08 -5.69 9.02
N GLU A 71 -15.77 -5.09 9.98
CA GLU A 71 -16.18 -3.69 9.87
C GLU A 71 -14.94 -2.80 9.79
N ALA A 72 -13.95 -3.01 10.65
CA ALA A 72 -12.69 -2.26 10.62
C ALA A 72 -11.92 -2.43 9.30
N MET A 73 -11.86 -3.64 8.74
CA MET A 73 -11.28 -3.89 7.42
C MET A 73 -12.00 -3.09 6.33
N SER A 74 -13.34 -3.06 6.36
CA SER A 74 -14.13 -2.32 5.37
C SER A 74 -13.87 -0.81 5.48
N ARG A 75 -13.83 -0.26 6.70
CA ARG A 75 -13.46 1.15 6.91
C ARG A 75 -12.03 1.45 6.43
N CYS A 76 -11.08 0.55 6.64
CA CYS A 76 -9.71 0.73 6.14
C CYS A 76 -9.70 0.72 4.60
N GLU A 77 -10.50 -0.13 3.98
CA GLU A 77 -10.67 -0.19 2.52
C GLU A 77 -11.21 1.14 1.96
N ASP A 78 -12.25 1.68 2.61
CA ASP A 78 -12.80 3.00 2.27
C ASP A 78 -11.74 4.11 2.46
N GLU A 79 -11.03 4.13 3.59
CA GLU A 79 -9.95 5.11 3.85
C GLU A 79 -8.81 5.04 2.81
N ILE A 80 -8.52 3.86 2.25
CA ILE A 80 -7.52 3.71 1.18
C ILE A 80 -8.08 4.20 -0.16
N ASN A 81 -9.34 3.88 -0.48
CA ASN A 81 -10.00 4.33 -1.72
C ASN A 81 -10.15 5.86 -1.76
N ASP A 82 -10.45 6.46 -0.61
CA ASP A 82 -10.68 7.90 -0.46
C ASP A 82 -9.37 8.69 -0.21
N ASP A 83 -8.20 8.06 -0.37
CA ASP A 83 -6.91 8.70 -0.15
C ASP A 83 -6.64 9.84 -1.16
N SER A 84 -6.84 11.07 -0.69
CA SER A 84 -6.62 12.29 -1.46
C SER A 84 -5.14 12.68 -1.65
N THR A 85 -4.18 11.92 -1.12
CA THR A 85 -2.75 12.30 -1.13
C THR A 85 -2.22 12.59 -2.52
N ALA A 86 -2.55 11.78 -3.54
CA ALA A 86 -2.09 12.01 -4.91
C ALA A 86 -2.68 13.29 -5.52
N SER A 87 -3.94 13.60 -5.23
CA SER A 87 -4.62 14.83 -5.67
C SER A 87 -4.01 16.06 -4.99
N ASN A 88 -3.80 15.98 -3.67
CA ASN A 88 -3.16 17.04 -2.90
C ASN A 88 -1.72 17.30 -3.36
N LEU A 89 -0.97 16.24 -3.64
CA LEU A 89 0.38 16.34 -4.20
C LEU A 89 0.35 17.07 -5.55
N ARG A 90 -0.56 16.68 -6.45
CA ARG A 90 -0.72 17.35 -7.75
C ARG A 90 -1.03 18.84 -7.60
N ALA A 91 -1.95 19.19 -6.70
CA ALA A 91 -2.35 20.58 -6.46
C ALA A 91 -1.24 21.43 -5.80
N ALA A 92 -0.34 20.80 -5.05
CA ALA A 92 0.74 21.49 -4.34
C ALA A 92 1.94 21.86 -5.24
N ILE A 93 2.09 21.23 -6.40
CA ILE A 93 3.23 21.47 -7.30
C ILE A 93 2.85 22.50 -8.37
N ALA A 94 3.62 23.59 -8.42
CA ALA A 94 3.43 24.65 -9.41
C ALA A 94 3.79 24.20 -10.83
N ASP A 95 3.16 24.81 -11.83
CA ASP A 95 3.43 24.55 -13.25
C ASP A 95 4.90 24.81 -13.62
N GLY A 96 5.47 23.93 -14.44
CA GLY A 96 6.86 24.03 -14.92
C GLY A 96 7.93 23.71 -13.87
N SER A 97 7.55 23.18 -12.70
CA SER A 97 8.47 22.89 -11.61
C SER A 97 9.48 21.78 -11.96
N ARG A 98 10.66 21.86 -11.33
CA ARG A 98 11.65 20.79 -11.31
C ARG A 98 11.49 20.00 -10.01
N VAL A 99 11.15 18.73 -10.10
CA VAL A 99 10.81 17.87 -8.96
C VAL A 99 11.90 16.82 -8.79
N CYS A 100 12.53 16.79 -7.61
CA CYS A 100 13.45 15.72 -7.23
C CYS A 100 12.70 14.69 -6.38
N VAL A 101 12.78 13.41 -6.75
CA VAL A 101 12.08 12.30 -6.09
C VAL A 101 13.09 11.23 -5.75
N VAL A 102 12.96 10.61 -4.58
CA VAL A 102 13.75 9.43 -4.20
C VAL A 102 12.95 8.17 -4.54
N GLY A 103 13.54 7.30 -5.37
CA GLY A 103 12.85 6.18 -6.01
C GLY A 103 11.70 6.64 -6.91
N TRP A 104 10.75 5.74 -7.17
CA TRP A 104 9.54 6.07 -7.93
C TRP A 104 8.25 5.62 -7.22
N PRO A 105 7.84 6.32 -6.14
CA PRO A 105 6.69 5.93 -5.35
C PRO A 105 5.38 6.00 -6.15
N THR A 106 4.46 5.06 -5.93
CA THR A 106 3.15 5.03 -6.59
C THR A 106 2.33 6.31 -6.37
N THR A 107 2.49 7.00 -5.24
CA THR A 107 1.88 8.32 -5.02
C THR A 107 2.38 9.38 -6.00
N VAL A 108 3.68 9.36 -6.32
CA VAL A 108 4.28 10.27 -7.31
C VAL A 108 3.80 9.90 -8.71
N LEU A 109 3.78 8.61 -9.03
CA LEU A 109 3.23 8.10 -10.29
C LEU A 109 1.77 8.58 -10.49
N ASN A 110 0.90 8.33 -9.50
CA ASN A 110 -0.52 8.65 -9.59
C ASN A 110 -0.80 10.16 -9.59
N GLY A 111 -0.04 10.95 -8.84
CA GLY A 111 -0.26 12.40 -8.74
C GLY A 111 0.36 13.19 -9.89
N LEU A 112 1.58 12.82 -10.29
CA LEU A 112 2.46 13.68 -11.08
C LEU A 112 2.90 13.09 -12.43
N ALA A 113 2.82 11.78 -12.69
CA ALA A 113 3.33 11.22 -13.95
C ALA A 113 2.59 11.73 -15.20
N SER A 114 1.32 12.12 -15.06
CA SER A 114 0.53 12.71 -16.16
C SER A 114 0.83 14.19 -16.43
N ARG A 115 1.72 14.83 -15.64
CA ARG A 115 2.08 16.24 -15.78
C ARG A 115 3.29 16.42 -16.69
N SER A 116 3.03 16.63 -17.98
CA SER A 116 4.07 16.78 -19.02
C SER A 116 4.90 18.07 -18.91
N ASP A 117 4.46 19.04 -18.12
CA ASP A 117 5.15 20.31 -17.89
C ASP A 117 6.26 20.22 -16.82
N LEU A 118 6.26 19.16 -16.01
CA LEU A 118 7.24 18.97 -14.94
C LEU A 118 8.53 18.35 -15.46
N LYS A 119 9.64 18.63 -14.78
CA LYS A 119 10.92 17.94 -15.00
C LYS A 119 11.30 17.15 -13.76
N PHE A 120 11.41 15.82 -13.90
CA PHE A 120 11.76 14.93 -12.80
C PHE A 120 13.26 14.67 -12.74
N PHE A 121 13.79 14.65 -11.52
CA PHE A 121 15.09 14.10 -11.17
C PHE A 121 14.83 12.93 -10.22
N VAL A 122 15.05 11.71 -10.70
CA VAL A 122 14.85 10.50 -9.90
C VAL A 122 16.18 10.11 -9.29
N VAL A 123 16.22 10.08 -7.97
CA VAL A 123 17.35 9.57 -7.19
C VAL A 123 17.08 8.09 -6.94
N GLU A 124 17.85 7.24 -7.60
CA GLU A 124 17.72 5.79 -7.47
C GLU A 124 17.87 5.34 -6.01
N SER A 125 16.93 4.52 -5.55
CA SER A 125 16.93 3.91 -4.25
C SER A 125 16.32 2.52 -4.34
N GLY A 126 17.17 1.49 -4.43
CA GLY A 126 16.74 0.09 -4.31
C GLY A 126 16.22 -0.59 -5.58
N GLY A 127 16.32 0.03 -6.76
CA GLY A 127 15.94 -0.50 -8.07
C GLY A 127 14.60 0.02 -8.61
N ASP A 128 13.89 0.86 -7.86
CA ASP A 128 12.54 1.32 -8.21
C ASP A 128 12.55 2.51 -9.21
N GLY A 129 13.70 3.17 -9.40
CA GLY A 129 13.82 4.30 -10.32
C GLY A 129 13.87 3.90 -11.80
N ASP A 130 14.23 2.65 -12.11
CA ASP A 130 14.24 2.13 -13.48
C ASP A 130 12.83 2.20 -14.13
N SER A 131 11.77 2.04 -13.32
CA SER A 131 10.37 2.13 -13.77
C SER A 131 9.93 3.54 -14.18
N ALA A 132 10.76 4.57 -13.92
CA ALA A 132 10.45 5.95 -14.27
C ALA A 132 10.86 6.31 -15.72
N VAL A 133 11.59 5.42 -16.40
CA VAL A 133 12.20 5.68 -17.72
C VAL A 133 11.47 4.94 -18.86
N GLU A 134 10.55 4.02 -18.54
CA GLU A 134 9.62 3.37 -19.49
C GLU A 134 8.38 4.24 -19.77
#